data_AF-A0A7S3AFF2-F1
#
_entry.id   AF-A0A7S3AFF2-F1
#
_cell.length_a   1.000
_cell.length_b   1.000
_cell.length_c   1.000
_cell.angle_alpha   90.00
_cell.angle_beta   90.00
_cell.angle_gamma   90.00
#
_symmetry.space_group_name_H-M   'P 1'
#
loop_
_entity.id
_entity.type
_entity.pdbx_description
1 polymer ?
#
loop_
_entity_poly.entity_id
_entity_poly.type
_entity_poly.pdbx_seq_one_letter_code
_entity_poly.pdbx_strand_id
1 'polypeptide(L)'
;PAKPFATKYSQVGMALSERAVARFGGQLLHALIALRPFGEWAILHVHCGNLFVGSNGQLQLSEWESALLGAPSYLEHAIDALRPLMEPAVAALCFALYEMACGYESDMPRPSDYPPHCPPRIVEHLEELFRPGAPGSPATLEDVAAMTLFGQDHMRVVGELHQPLPKLDQWCGELLQQQQTAQNEHRTGTAWLKRPLEVATPVTALDTSILDRV
;
A
#
# COMPACT_ATOMS: atom_id res chain seq x y z
N PRO A 1 -32.45 -2.25 7.36
CA PRO A 1 -31.71 -2.95 6.30
C PRO A 1 -30.19 -2.94 6.58
N ALA A 2 -29.62 -4.10 6.88
CA ALA A 2 -28.17 -4.24 7.05
C ALA A 2 -27.47 -3.95 5.72
N LYS A 3 -26.47 -3.05 5.73
CA LYS A 3 -25.70 -2.69 4.53
C LYS A 3 -24.90 -3.93 4.06
N PRO A 4 -25.06 -4.40 2.80
CA PRO A 4 -24.37 -5.58 2.28
C PRO A 4 -22.83 -5.49 2.31
N PHE A 5 -22.30 -4.27 2.39
CA PHE A 5 -20.86 -4.00 2.45
C PHE A 5 -20.25 -4.19 3.84
N ALA A 6 -21.06 -4.16 4.91
CA ALA A 6 -20.55 -4.35 6.28
C ALA A 6 -20.09 -5.80 6.52
N THR A 7 -20.54 -6.74 5.70
CA THR A 7 -20.20 -8.16 5.81
C THR A 7 -18.86 -8.52 5.18
N LYS A 8 -18.32 -7.68 4.28
CA LYS A 8 -17.00 -7.90 3.66
C LYS A 8 -15.85 -7.67 4.64
N TYR A 9 -16.00 -6.69 5.54
CA TYR A 9 -14.98 -6.28 6.52
C TYR A 9 -15.15 -6.95 7.91
N SER A 10 -16.14 -7.83 8.07
CA SER A 10 -16.39 -8.56 9.34
C SER A 10 -16.00 -10.04 9.28
N GLN A 11 -15.39 -10.48 8.18
CA GLN A 11 -14.82 -11.82 8.07
C GLN A 11 -13.39 -11.77 8.64
N VAL A 12 -13.19 -12.43 9.78
CA VAL A 12 -11.84 -12.77 10.25
C VAL A 12 -11.23 -13.68 9.18
N GLY A 13 -10.22 -13.16 8.48
CA GLY A 13 -9.44 -13.92 7.52
C GLY A 13 -8.63 -15.01 8.22
N MET A 14 -8.11 -15.95 7.43
CA MET A 14 -7.15 -16.92 7.95
C MET A 14 -5.76 -16.27 8.01
N ALA A 15 -5.13 -16.33 9.17
CA ALA A 15 -3.73 -15.98 9.34
C ALA A 15 -2.84 -16.77 8.38
N LEU A 16 -1.86 -16.08 7.78
CA LEU A 16 -0.90 -16.67 6.86
C LEU A 16 0.30 -17.26 7.61
N SER A 17 0.90 -18.30 7.02
CA SER A 17 2.17 -18.85 7.52
C SER A 17 3.31 -17.82 7.42
N GLU A 18 4.34 -17.94 8.25
CA GLU A 18 5.55 -17.07 8.20
C GLU A 18 6.10 -16.91 6.78
N ARG A 19 6.25 -18.02 6.05
CA ARG A 19 6.76 -18.03 4.67
C ARG A 19 5.87 -17.24 3.70
N ALA A 20 4.56 -17.30 3.88
CA ALA A 20 3.61 -16.56 3.06
C ALA A 20 3.62 -15.07 3.40
N VAL A 21 3.66 -14.71 4.70
CA VAL A 21 3.81 -13.32 5.15
C VAL A 21 5.09 -12.71 4.60
N ALA A 22 6.23 -13.40 4.74
CA ALA A 22 7.51 -12.93 4.20
C ALA A 22 7.47 -12.75 2.67
N ARG A 23 6.89 -13.71 1.94
CA ARG A 23 6.80 -13.65 0.47
C ARG A 23 5.90 -12.50 -0.01
N PHE A 24 4.71 -12.33 0.56
CA PHE A 24 3.78 -11.29 0.12
C PHE A 24 4.18 -9.93 0.65
N GLY A 25 4.67 -9.85 1.89
CA GLY A 25 5.27 -8.64 2.43
C GLY A 25 6.47 -8.15 1.61
N GLY A 26 7.32 -9.06 1.10
CA GLY A 26 8.44 -8.71 0.22
C GLY A 26 7.98 -8.14 -1.13
N GLN A 27 6.94 -8.71 -1.73
CA GLN A 27 6.34 -8.16 -2.96
C GLN A 27 5.66 -6.82 -2.71
N LEU A 28 5.00 -6.64 -1.56
CA LEU A 28 4.40 -5.37 -1.18
C LEU A 28 5.47 -4.29 -0.95
N LEU A 29 6.56 -4.62 -0.26
CA LEU A 29 7.72 -3.76 -0.10
C LEU A 29 8.23 -3.25 -1.45
N HIS A 30 8.35 -4.12 -2.46
CA HIS A 30 8.71 -3.70 -3.82
C HIS A 30 7.69 -2.75 -4.46
N ALA A 31 6.40 -3.05 -4.33
CA ALA A 31 5.35 -2.19 -4.84
C ALA A 31 5.38 -0.80 -4.18
N LEU A 32 5.62 -0.74 -2.86
CA LEU A 32 5.72 0.52 -2.11
C LEU A 32 6.93 1.35 -2.52
N ILE A 33 8.09 0.72 -2.79
CA ILE A 33 9.26 1.40 -3.35
C ILE A 33 8.91 1.97 -4.72
N ALA A 34 8.21 1.20 -5.57
CA ALA A 34 7.80 1.64 -6.90
C ALA A 34 6.73 2.76 -6.87
N LEU A 35 5.90 2.81 -5.84
CA LEU A 35 4.88 3.85 -5.65
C LEU A 35 5.42 5.14 -5.02
N ARG A 36 6.63 5.12 -4.44
CA ARG A 36 7.25 6.26 -3.76
C ARG A 36 7.23 7.56 -4.59
N PRO A 37 7.48 7.57 -5.91
CA PRO A 37 7.43 8.80 -6.72
C PRO A 37 6.07 9.50 -6.75
N PHE A 38 4.98 8.76 -6.49
CA PHE A 38 3.63 9.31 -6.45
C PHE A 38 3.36 10.06 -5.15
N GLY A 39 4.07 9.75 -4.08
CA GLY A 39 3.91 10.37 -2.76
C GLY A 39 2.91 9.63 -1.88
N GLU A 40 2.57 10.24 -0.75
CA GLU A 40 1.90 9.52 0.36
C GLU A 40 0.48 9.07 0.05
N TRP A 41 -0.25 9.75 -0.83
CA TRP A 41 -1.61 9.34 -1.19
C TRP A 41 -1.65 7.92 -1.78
N ALA A 42 -0.57 7.48 -2.43
CA ALA A 42 -0.48 6.17 -3.05
C ALA A 42 -0.41 5.02 -2.03
N ILE A 43 -0.13 5.32 -0.74
CA ILE A 43 0.02 4.29 0.30
C ILE A 43 -1.13 4.25 1.30
N LEU A 44 -2.06 5.21 1.24
CA LEU A 44 -3.12 5.36 2.24
C LEU A 44 -4.15 4.22 2.17
N HIS A 45 -4.26 3.50 1.05
CA HIS A 45 -5.20 2.39 0.86
C HIS A 45 -4.49 1.04 0.76
N VAL A 46 -3.27 0.93 1.30
CA VAL A 46 -2.50 -0.32 1.33
C VAL A 46 -2.92 -1.16 2.54
N HIS A 47 -3.76 -2.15 2.28
CA HIS A 47 -4.20 -3.15 3.26
C HIS A 47 -4.63 -4.44 2.55
N CYS A 48 -4.79 -5.54 3.29
CA CYS A 48 -5.05 -6.86 2.70
C CYS A 48 -6.35 -6.92 1.89
N GLY A 49 -7.32 -6.04 2.15
CA GLY A 49 -8.55 -5.93 1.35
C GLY A 49 -8.32 -5.47 -0.10
N ASN A 50 -7.18 -4.82 -0.36
CA ASN A 50 -6.76 -4.31 -1.66
C ASN A 50 -5.56 -5.09 -2.24
N LEU A 51 -5.19 -6.21 -1.62
CA LEU A 51 -4.13 -7.09 -2.08
C LEU A 51 -4.71 -8.37 -2.65
N PHE A 52 -4.39 -8.65 -3.91
CA PHE A 52 -4.84 -9.85 -4.62
C PHE A 52 -3.65 -10.75 -4.96
N VAL A 53 -3.86 -12.06 -4.89
CA VAL A 53 -2.85 -13.05 -5.30
C VAL A 53 -3.29 -13.66 -6.62
N GLY A 54 -2.54 -13.38 -7.69
CA GLY A 54 -2.77 -13.94 -9.01
C GLY A 54 -2.54 -15.46 -9.06
N SER A 55 -2.97 -16.12 -10.13
CA SER A 55 -2.79 -17.58 -10.32
C SER A 55 -1.32 -18.00 -10.39
N ASN A 56 -0.43 -17.09 -10.76
CA ASN A 56 1.03 -17.26 -10.74
C ASN A 56 1.66 -16.99 -9.36
N GLY A 57 0.86 -16.64 -8.35
CA GLY A 57 1.28 -16.31 -7.00
C GLY A 57 1.91 -14.93 -6.84
N GLN A 58 1.76 -14.03 -7.82
CA GLN A 58 2.17 -12.63 -7.70
C GLN A 58 1.12 -11.83 -6.93
N LEU A 59 1.61 -10.92 -6.08
CA LEU A 59 0.79 -9.95 -5.37
C LEU A 59 0.45 -8.78 -6.30
N GLN A 60 -0.81 -8.40 -6.33
CA GLN A 60 -1.32 -7.24 -7.06
C GLN A 60 -1.96 -6.28 -6.05
N LEU A 61 -1.51 -5.03 -6.04
CA LEU A 61 -2.08 -3.96 -5.25
C LEU A 61 -3.08 -3.18 -6.11
N SER A 62 -4.31 -3.05 -5.64
CA SER A 62 -5.34 -2.19 -6.22
C SER A 62 -5.57 -0.95 -5.37
N GLU A 63 -6.37 0.00 -5.88
CA GLU A 63 -6.92 1.13 -5.10
C GLU A 63 -5.87 2.05 -4.45
N TRP A 64 -4.61 1.98 -4.88
CA TRP A 64 -3.57 2.89 -4.42
C TRP A 64 -3.87 4.34 -4.84
N GLU A 65 -4.62 4.54 -5.92
CA GLU A 65 -5.13 5.83 -6.39
C GLU A 65 -6.37 6.34 -5.65
N SER A 66 -7.00 5.55 -4.78
CA SER A 66 -8.29 5.90 -4.16
C SER A 66 -8.21 7.20 -3.34
N ALA A 67 -7.10 7.47 -2.65
CA ALA A 67 -6.90 8.74 -1.95
C ALA A 67 -6.77 9.93 -2.91
N LEU A 68 -6.14 9.75 -4.07
CA LEU A 68 -6.06 10.78 -5.11
C LEU A 68 -7.45 11.13 -5.65
N LEU A 69 -8.37 10.16 -5.68
CA LEU A 69 -9.78 10.34 -6.06
C LEU A 69 -10.66 10.89 -4.93
N GLY A 70 -10.07 11.21 -3.77
CA GLY A 70 -10.78 11.78 -2.62
C GLY A 70 -11.46 10.75 -1.72
N ALA A 71 -11.15 9.46 -1.85
CA ALA A 71 -11.67 8.44 -0.95
C ALA A 71 -10.98 8.55 0.43
N PRO A 72 -11.73 8.64 1.53
CA PRO A 72 -11.14 8.68 2.86
C PRO A 72 -10.43 7.37 3.18
N SER A 73 -9.27 7.43 3.83
CA SER A 73 -8.54 6.27 4.32
C SER A 73 -8.67 6.15 5.83
N TYR A 74 -8.89 4.93 6.32
CA TYR A 74 -8.87 4.64 7.75
C TYR A 74 -7.44 4.60 8.31
N LEU A 75 -6.44 4.34 7.45
CA LEU A 75 -5.03 4.26 7.84
C LEU A 75 -4.40 5.65 8.05
N GLU A 76 -4.95 6.70 7.45
CA GLU A 76 -4.37 8.05 7.45
C GLU A 76 -3.98 8.51 8.88
N HIS A 77 -4.90 8.40 9.84
CA HIS A 77 -4.65 8.83 11.22
C HIS A 77 -3.61 7.94 11.93
N ALA A 78 -3.61 6.64 11.63
CA ALA A 78 -2.68 5.69 12.22
C ALA A 78 -1.25 5.91 11.69
N ILE A 79 -1.12 6.16 10.38
CA ILE A 79 0.13 6.50 9.71
C ILE A 79 0.69 7.82 10.25
N ASP A 80 -0.14 8.84 10.40
CA ASP A 80 0.28 10.14 10.96
C ASP A 80 0.86 10.00 12.38
N ALA A 81 0.25 9.14 13.21
CA ALA A 81 0.74 8.85 14.55
C ALA A 81 2.11 8.13 14.58
N LEU A 82 2.48 7.46 13.49
CA LEU A 82 3.72 6.68 13.37
C LEU A 82 4.86 7.43 12.68
N ARG A 83 4.62 8.61 12.10
CA ARG A 83 5.66 9.43 11.42
C ARG A 83 6.93 9.66 12.23
N PRO A 84 6.90 9.83 13.57
CA PRO A 84 8.13 9.98 14.34
C PRO A 84 9.00 8.71 14.37
N LEU A 85 8.42 7.55 14.05
CA LEU A 85 9.06 6.22 14.16
C LEU A 85 9.45 5.65 12.80
N MET A 86 8.69 5.94 11.74
CA MET A 86 8.86 5.34 10.42
C MET A 86 8.25 6.19 9.31
N GLU A 87 8.69 5.98 8.07
CA GLU A 87 8.05 6.61 6.92
C GLU A 87 6.63 6.05 6.68
N PRO A 88 5.72 6.83 6.06
CA PRO A 88 4.34 6.40 5.83
C PRO A 88 4.18 5.07 5.10
N ALA A 89 5.06 4.79 4.13
CA ALA A 89 5.05 3.53 3.40
C ALA A 89 5.45 2.33 4.28
N VAL A 90 6.39 2.53 5.22
CA VAL A 90 6.75 1.50 6.21
C VAL A 90 5.58 1.25 7.18
N ALA A 91 4.88 2.30 7.60
CA ALA A 91 3.67 2.14 8.43
C ALA A 91 2.59 1.32 7.70
N ALA A 92 2.30 1.65 6.45
CA ALA A 92 1.36 0.90 5.62
C ALA A 92 1.78 -0.58 5.44
N LEU A 93 3.07 -0.84 5.20
CA LEU A 93 3.62 -2.19 5.16
C LEU A 93 3.41 -2.93 6.49
N CYS A 94 3.68 -2.29 7.63
CA CYS A 94 3.50 -2.89 8.95
C CYS A 94 2.05 -3.27 9.23
N PHE A 95 1.08 -2.44 8.85
CA PHE A 95 -0.34 -2.78 8.98
C PHE A 95 -0.73 -3.96 8.10
N ALA A 96 -0.26 -4.00 6.84
CA ALA A 96 -0.50 -5.14 5.97
C ALA A 96 0.13 -6.43 6.50
N LEU A 97 1.36 -6.37 7.02
CA LEU A 97 2.04 -7.52 7.64
C LEU A 97 1.29 -8.01 8.90
N TYR A 98 0.81 -7.08 9.73
CA TYR A 98 -0.03 -7.39 10.89
C TYR A 98 -1.29 -8.12 10.46
N GLU A 99 -2.00 -7.60 9.46
CA GLU A 99 -3.21 -8.21 8.91
C GLU A 99 -2.96 -9.62 8.36
N MET A 100 -1.89 -9.80 7.59
CA MET A 100 -1.49 -11.11 7.07
C MET A 100 -1.20 -12.11 8.19
N ALA A 101 -0.53 -11.66 9.26
CA ALA A 101 -0.14 -12.52 10.39
C ALA A 101 -1.30 -12.85 11.34
N CYS A 102 -2.20 -11.88 11.59
CA CYS A 102 -3.27 -12.01 12.56
C CYS A 102 -4.57 -12.55 11.92
N GLY A 103 -4.79 -12.27 10.63
CA GLY A 103 -6.03 -12.55 9.91
C GLY A 103 -7.08 -11.44 10.04
N TYR A 104 -6.75 -10.29 10.63
CA TYR A 104 -7.66 -9.17 10.82
C TYR A 104 -6.90 -7.84 10.94
N GLU A 105 -7.61 -6.73 10.69
CA GLU A 105 -7.09 -5.35 10.73
C GLU A 105 -6.82 -4.90 12.17
N SER A 106 -5.77 -4.11 12.37
CA SER A 106 -5.53 -3.45 13.66
C SER A 106 -6.49 -2.27 13.84
N ASP A 107 -7.10 -2.17 15.01
CA ASP A 107 -7.87 -1.00 15.45
C ASP A 107 -6.99 0.07 16.10
N MET A 108 -5.71 -0.24 16.36
CA MET A 108 -4.77 0.62 17.06
C MET A 108 -3.61 1.04 16.15
N PRO A 109 -3.13 2.30 16.22
CA PRO A 109 -1.96 2.76 15.48
C PRO A 109 -0.66 2.02 15.85
N ARG A 110 -0.59 1.43 17.05
CA ARG A 110 0.54 0.62 17.52
C ARG A 110 0.01 -0.68 18.12
N PRO A 111 -0.21 -1.72 17.29
CA PRO A 111 -0.69 -3.01 17.78
C PRO A 111 0.27 -3.57 18.85
N SER A 112 -0.26 -4.01 19.99
CA SER A 112 0.47 -4.76 21.03
C SER A 112 -0.01 -6.19 21.18
N ASP A 113 -1.20 -6.47 20.64
CA ASP A 113 -1.92 -7.70 20.90
C ASP A 113 -1.77 -8.60 19.68
N TYR A 114 -0.97 -9.65 19.85
CA TYR A 114 -0.71 -10.67 18.85
C TYR A 114 -1.30 -12.00 19.32
N PRO A 115 -2.24 -12.57 18.56
CA PRO A 115 -2.75 -13.90 18.84
C PRO A 115 -1.65 -14.98 18.90
N PRO A 116 -1.85 -16.07 19.65
CA PRO A 116 -0.87 -17.16 19.74
C PRO A 116 -0.56 -17.85 18.41
N HIS A 117 -1.43 -17.72 17.40
CA HIS A 117 -1.23 -18.27 16.06
C HIS A 117 -0.36 -17.40 15.16
N CYS A 118 -0.08 -16.15 15.55
CA CYS A 118 0.78 -15.27 14.78
C CYS A 118 2.20 -15.84 14.74
N PRO A 119 2.87 -15.87 13.56
CA PRO A 119 4.21 -16.42 13.49
C PRO A 119 5.20 -15.57 14.32
N PRO A 120 5.96 -16.17 15.27
CA PRO A 120 6.78 -15.41 16.22
C PRO A 120 7.79 -14.46 15.57
N ARG A 121 8.45 -14.89 14.48
CA ARG A 121 9.43 -14.04 13.79
C ARG A 121 8.80 -12.81 13.13
N ILE A 122 7.54 -12.91 12.70
CA ILE A 122 6.81 -11.73 12.18
C ILE A 122 6.50 -10.78 13.31
N VAL A 123 6.03 -11.31 14.45
CA VAL A 123 5.73 -10.51 15.64
C VAL A 123 6.97 -9.77 16.14
N GLU A 124 8.13 -10.44 16.20
CA GLU A 124 9.41 -9.82 16.57
C GLU A 124 9.75 -8.61 15.70
N HIS A 125 9.61 -8.73 14.38
CA HIS A 125 9.89 -7.64 13.45
C HIS A 125 8.86 -6.50 13.51
N LEU A 126 7.57 -6.83 13.71
CA LEU A 126 6.54 -5.79 13.91
C LEU A 126 6.76 -5.03 15.21
N GLU A 127 7.15 -5.71 16.29
CA GLU A 127 7.51 -5.08 17.56
C GLU A 127 8.73 -4.17 17.42
N GLU A 128 9.78 -4.61 16.72
CA GLU A 128 10.97 -3.81 16.43
C GLU A 128 10.62 -2.50 15.72
N LEU A 129 9.71 -2.55 14.75
CA LEU A 129 9.29 -1.39 13.96
C LEU A 129 8.33 -0.46 14.73
N PHE A 130 7.31 -1.01 15.39
CA PHE A 130 6.33 -0.20 16.14
C PHE A 130 6.87 0.36 17.46
N ARG A 131 7.89 -0.28 18.04
CA ARG A 131 8.49 0.05 19.35
C ARG A 131 10.01 -0.05 19.31
N PRO A 132 10.70 0.84 18.55
CA PRO A 132 12.15 0.82 18.49
C PRO A 132 12.76 1.05 19.88
N GLY A 133 13.74 0.21 20.25
CA GLY A 133 14.35 0.22 21.58
C GLY A 133 15.24 1.45 21.88
N ALA A 134 15.57 2.25 20.88
CA ALA A 134 16.35 3.47 21.02
C ALA A 134 15.79 4.58 20.10
N PRO A 135 15.88 5.87 20.51
CA PRO A 135 15.57 6.96 19.62
C PRO A 135 16.54 6.97 18.44
N GLY A 136 16.00 6.93 17.23
CA GLY A 136 16.74 6.91 15.97
C GLY A 136 16.04 7.73 14.89
N SER A 137 16.61 7.75 13.70
CA SER A 137 15.90 8.22 12.51
C SER A 137 14.67 7.33 12.24
N PRO A 138 13.58 7.89 11.69
CA PRO A 138 12.45 7.08 11.26
C PRO A 138 12.88 5.96 10.31
N ALA A 139 12.37 4.75 10.53
CA ALA A 139 12.65 3.61 9.67
C ALA A 139 12.18 3.86 8.22
N THR A 140 13.01 3.48 7.26
CA THR A 140 12.78 3.59 5.81
C THR A 140 12.50 2.23 5.18
N LEU A 141 11.91 2.18 3.98
CA LEU A 141 11.74 0.92 3.22
C LEU A 141 13.10 0.26 2.94
N GLU A 142 14.19 1.02 2.84
CA GLU A 142 15.56 0.50 2.72
C GLU A 142 16.00 -0.23 4.00
N ASP A 143 15.74 0.35 5.17
CA ASP A 143 16.02 -0.31 6.45
C ASP A 143 15.24 -1.62 6.56
N VAL A 144 13.96 -1.59 6.17
CA VAL A 144 13.06 -2.75 6.18
C VAL A 144 13.48 -3.81 5.16
N ALA A 145 13.97 -3.41 3.98
CA ALA A 145 14.51 -4.31 2.97
C ALA A 145 15.79 -5.03 3.42
N ALA A 146 16.57 -4.41 4.31
CA ALA A 146 17.77 -4.99 4.90
C ALA A 146 17.48 -5.97 6.05
N MET A 147 16.24 -6.00 6.58
CA MET A 147 15.85 -6.93 7.63
C MET A 147 15.87 -8.38 7.12
N THR A 148 16.17 -9.33 8.01
CA THR A 148 16.21 -10.77 7.66
C THR A 148 14.83 -11.36 7.31
N LEU A 149 13.77 -10.57 7.43
CA LEU A 149 12.39 -10.96 7.21
C LEU A 149 12.11 -11.40 5.76
N PHE A 150 12.65 -10.70 4.75
CA PHE A 150 12.24 -10.88 3.35
C PHE A 150 13.10 -11.84 2.51
N GLY A 151 14.12 -12.47 3.10
CA GLY A 151 15.03 -13.37 2.37
C GLY A 151 15.88 -12.67 1.29
N GLN A 152 16.98 -13.28 0.87
CA GLN A 152 17.94 -12.66 -0.06
C GLN A 152 17.37 -12.41 -1.47
N ASP A 153 16.37 -13.18 -1.89
CA ASP A 153 15.80 -13.08 -3.25
C ASP A 153 15.07 -11.76 -3.50
N HIS A 154 14.52 -11.12 -2.46
CA HIS A 154 13.83 -9.82 -2.59
C HIS A 154 14.80 -8.63 -2.58
N MET A 155 16.00 -8.78 -2.00
CA MET A 155 17.01 -7.70 -1.94
C MET A 155 17.56 -7.32 -3.33
N ARG A 156 17.65 -8.29 -4.27
CA ARG A 156 18.18 -8.05 -5.62
C ARG A 156 17.34 -7.07 -6.45
N VAL A 157 16.03 -7.03 -6.20
CA VAL A 157 15.07 -6.23 -6.98
C VAL A 157 15.11 -4.74 -6.62
N VAL A 158 15.48 -4.39 -5.38
CA VAL A 158 15.62 -2.97 -4.95
C VAL A 158 16.69 -2.24 -5.78
N GLY A 159 17.76 -2.96 -6.19
CA GLY A 159 18.78 -2.42 -7.09
C GLY A 159 18.35 -2.29 -8.55
N GLU A 160 17.34 -3.04 -8.99
CA GLU A 160 16.82 -3.05 -10.36
C GLU A 160 15.63 -2.09 -10.57
N LEU A 161 14.91 -1.75 -9.49
CA LEU A 161 13.77 -0.81 -9.47
C LEU A 161 14.14 0.67 -9.72
N HIS A 162 15.42 0.99 -9.98
CA HIS A 162 15.82 2.32 -10.48
C HIS A 162 15.39 2.58 -11.94
N GLN A 163 14.77 1.60 -12.61
CA GLN A 163 14.06 1.84 -13.87
C GLN A 163 12.65 2.38 -13.56
N PRO A 164 12.32 3.63 -13.95
CA PRO A 164 10.97 4.17 -13.78
C PRO A 164 9.95 3.26 -14.46
N LEU A 165 8.81 2.99 -13.79
CA LEU A 165 7.72 2.22 -14.38
C LEU A 165 7.20 2.99 -15.61
N PRO A 166 7.46 2.55 -16.85
CA PRO A 166 7.46 3.43 -18.01
C PRO A 166 6.07 3.90 -18.47
N LYS A 167 5.00 3.57 -17.74
CA LYS A 167 3.61 3.95 -18.06
C LYS A 167 2.83 4.54 -16.89
N LEU A 168 3.15 4.19 -15.64
CA LEU A 168 2.46 4.76 -14.48
C LEU A 168 2.86 6.23 -14.25
N ASP A 169 4.12 6.58 -14.47
CA ASP A 169 4.64 7.92 -14.18
C ASP A 169 3.94 9.02 -14.99
N GLN A 170 3.62 8.77 -16.26
CA GLN A 170 2.92 9.74 -17.12
C GLN A 170 1.46 9.92 -16.72
N TRP A 171 0.72 8.82 -16.56
CA TRP A 171 -0.71 8.86 -16.25
C TRP A 171 -1.00 9.47 -14.88
N CYS A 172 -0.19 9.13 -13.87
CA CYS A 172 -0.32 9.73 -12.54
C CYS A 172 0.06 11.21 -12.54
N GLY A 173 1.10 11.59 -13.30
CA GLY A 173 1.48 12.99 -13.46
C GLY A 173 0.32 13.81 -14.02
N GLU A 174 -0.40 13.29 -15.02
CA GLU A 174 -1.59 13.93 -15.58
C GLU A 174 -2.74 14.04 -14.56
N LEU A 175 -3.02 12.97 -13.81
CA LEU A 175 -4.05 12.96 -12.76
C LEU A 175 -3.74 13.93 -11.61
N LEU A 176 -2.48 13.97 -11.15
CA LEU A 176 -2.01 14.91 -10.13
C LEU A 176 -2.13 16.36 -10.61
N GLN A 177 -1.75 16.64 -11.85
CA GLN A 177 -1.88 17.95 -12.46
C GLN A 177 -3.35 18.39 -12.55
N GLN A 178 -4.25 17.47 -12.91
CA GLN A 178 -5.70 17.72 -12.97
C GLN A 178 -6.27 18.06 -11.58
N GLN A 179 -5.89 17.32 -10.54
CA GLN A 179 -6.34 17.59 -9.17
C GLN A 179 -5.80 18.91 -8.62
N GLN A 180 -4.52 19.22 -8.83
CA GLN A 180 -3.93 20.49 -8.42
C GLN A 180 -4.60 21.68 -9.12
N THR A 181 -4.96 21.51 -10.40
CA THR A 181 -5.70 22.52 -11.17
C THR A 181 -7.11 22.71 -10.60
N ALA A 182 -7.85 21.62 -10.34
CA ALA A 182 -9.18 21.68 -9.75
C ALA A 182 -9.21 22.29 -8.34
N GLN A 183 -8.21 21.98 -7.50
CA GLN A 183 -8.08 22.58 -6.16
C GLN A 183 -7.74 24.08 -6.22
N ASN A 184 -6.88 24.49 -7.15
CA ASN A 184 -6.54 25.90 -7.35
C ASN A 184 -7.73 26.70 -7.92
N GLU A 185 -8.54 26.11 -8.79
CA GLU A 185 -9.77 26.71 -9.32
C GLU A 185 -10.83 26.90 -8.22
N HIS A 186 -10.96 25.92 -7.31
CA HIS A 186 -11.84 26.05 -6.14
C HIS A 186 -11.39 27.16 -5.19
N ARG A 187 -10.08 27.34 -5.03
CA ARG A 187 -9.48 28.32 -4.12
C ARG A 187 -9.48 29.74 -4.69
N THR A 188 -9.54 29.90 -6.01
CA THR A 188 -9.60 31.19 -6.72
C THR A 188 -11.02 31.66 -7.04
N GLY A 189 -12.05 30.88 -6.67
CA GLY A 189 -13.47 31.26 -6.76
C GLY A 189 -14.05 31.23 -8.17
N THR A 190 -13.33 30.70 -9.16
CA THR A 190 -13.76 30.63 -10.56
C THR A 190 -14.21 29.22 -10.94
N ALA A 191 -15.33 28.72 -10.39
CA ALA A 191 -16.02 27.56 -10.98
C ALA A 191 -17.46 27.37 -10.47
N TRP A 192 -18.41 28.05 -11.11
CA TRP A 192 -19.68 27.41 -11.48
C TRP A 192 -20.00 27.81 -12.91
N LEU A 193 -19.73 26.91 -13.87
CA LEU A 193 -20.57 26.62 -15.04
C LEU A 193 -19.82 25.66 -16.01
N LYS A 194 -20.30 24.42 -16.02
CA LYS A 194 -20.32 23.46 -17.15
C LYS A 194 -18.98 22.99 -17.74
N ARG A 195 -18.57 21.79 -17.34
CA ARG A 195 -18.23 20.72 -18.29
C ARG A 195 -18.92 19.42 -17.86
N PRO A 196 -19.65 18.71 -18.74
CA PRO A 196 -20.00 17.33 -18.47
C PRO A 196 -18.70 16.53 -18.33
N LEU A 197 -18.65 15.59 -17.39
CA LEU A 197 -17.71 14.49 -17.45
C LEU A 197 -17.90 13.79 -18.80
N GLU A 198 -17.02 14.03 -19.77
CA GLU A 198 -16.85 13.09 -20.86
C GLU A 198 -16.29 11.83 -20.22
N VAL A 199 -17.16 10.84 -20.06
CA VAL A 199 -16.79 9.47 -19.75
C VAL A 199 -15.81 9.07 -20.86
N ALA A 200 -14.52 9.02 -20.53
CA ALA A 200 -13.52 8.46 -21.41
C ALA A 200 -14.04 7.08 -21.85
N THR A 201 -14.19 6.91 -23.16
CA THR A 201 -14.59 5.64 -23.75
C THR A 201 -13.67 4.55 -23.21
N PRO A 202 -14.20 3.37 -22.85
CA PRO A 202 -13.36 2.29 -22.40
C PRO A 202 -12.39 1.97 -23.53
N VAL A 203 -11.09 2.13 -23.28
CA VAL A 203 -10.05 1.65 -24.18
C VAL A 203 -10.15 0.13 -24.14
N THR A 204 -10.97 -0.36 -25.06
CA THR A 204 -10.98 -1.74 -25.50
C THR A 204 -9.65 -1.97 -26.22
N ALA A 205 -9.05 -3.13 -25.92
CA ALA A 205 -7.74 -3.61 -26.38
C ALA A 205 -6.52 -3.02 -25.64
N LEU A 206 -6.23 -3.59 -24.47
CA LEU A 206 -4.84 -3.82 -24.09
C LEU A 206 -4.24 -4.75 -25.17
N ASP A 207 -3.25 -4.23 -25.88
CA ASP A 207 -2.41 -4.99 -26.80
C ASP A 207 -1.73 -6.14 -26.04
N THR A 208 -2.18 -7.37 -26.30
CA THR A 208 -1.71 -8.60 -25.65
C THR A 208 -0.32 -9.02 -26.09
N SER A 209 0.34 -8.30 -27.00
CA SER A 209 1.69 -8.63 -27.48
C SER A 209 2.80 -8.52 -26.42
N ILE A 210 2.51 -7.92 -25.26
CA ILE A 210 3.46 -7.83 -24.13
C ILE A 210 3.50 -9.14 -23.31
N LEU A 211 2.48 -10.00 -23.40
CA LEU A 211 2.41 -11.25 -22.63
C LEU A 211 3.18 -12.43 -23.28
N ASP A 212 3.67 -12.28 -24.51
CA ASP A 212 4.36 -13.36 -25.25
C ASP A 212 5.91 -13.34 -25.14
N ARG A 213 6.49 -12.57 -24.20
CA ARG A 213 7.96 -12.43 -24.08
C ARG A 213 8.57 -12.64 -22.69
N VAL A 214 7.90 -13.32 -21.77
CA VAL A 214 8.50 -13.73 -20.48
C VAL A 214 8.18 -15.18 -20.18
#